data_AF-A0A3D6DUX7-F1
#
_entry.id   AF-A0A3D6DUX7-F1
#
_cell.length_a   1.000
_cell.length_b   1.000
_cell.length_c   1.000
_cell.angle_alpha   90.00
_cell.angle_beta   90.00
_cell.angle_gamma   90.00
#
_symmetry.space_group_name_H-M   'P 1'
#
loop_
_entity.id
_entity.type
_entity.pdbx_description
1 polymer ?
#
loop_
_entity_poly.entity_id
_entity_poly.type
_entity_poly.pdbx_seq_one_letter_code
_entity_poly.pdbx_strand_id
1 'polypeptide(L)'
;ALQRAYAAYRQRIKDPRELRNAMDRLIPDPAGHGARSADVVIEAIFENLDAKRALLCQLDTVIRPDAILATNTSSLRIEDLHGVLGNPARLVGIHFFNP
;
A
#
# COMPACT_ATOMS: atom_id res chain seq x y z
N ALA A 1 -5.62 -11.80 7.23
CA ALA A 1 -6.13 -10.62 6.48
C ALA A 1 -7.26 -10.99 5.52
N LEU A 2 -7.06 -11.95 4.62
CA LEU A 2 -8.04 -12.35 3.59
C LEU A 2 -9.43 -12.72 4.14
N GLN A 3 -9.50 -13.50 5.23
CA GLN A 3 -10.78 -13.85 5.85
C GLN A 3 -11.58 -12.62 6.30
N ARG A 4 -10.91 -11.61 6.88
CA ARG A 4 -11.56 -10.35 7.27
C ARG A 4 -12.05 -9.58 6.04
N ALA A 5 -11.23 -9.51 4.99
CA ALA A 5 -11.60 -8.86 3.73
C ALA A 5 -12.85 -9.53 3.11
N TYR A 6 -12.86 -10.86 3.04
CA TYR A 6 -14.02 -11.62 2.55
C TYR A 6 -15.28 -11.36 3.39
N ALA A 7 -15.17 -11.43 4.72
CA ALA A 7 -16.30 -11.17 5.62
C ALA A 7 -16.88 -9.75 5.43
N ALA A 8 -16.01 -8.74 5.34
CA ALA A 8 -16.42 -7.36 5.12
C ALA A 8 -17.06 -7.14 3.73
N TYR A 9 -16.47 -7.71 2.68
CA TYR A 9 -16.98 -7.54 1.31
C TYR A 9 -18.27 -8.32 1.06
N ARG A 10 -18.44 -9.50 1.65
CA ARG A 10 -19.70 -10.27 1.57
C ARG A 10 -20.89 -9.53 2.18
N GLN A 11 -20.67 -8.66 3.18
CA GLN A 11 -21.76 -7.85 3.73
C GLN A 11 -22.25 -6.79 2.72
N ARG A 12 -21.34 -6.27 1.88
CA ARG A 12 -21.57 -5.15 0.95
C ARG A 12 -21.96 -5.60 -0.47
N ILE A 13 -21.34 -6.65 -0.98
CA ILE A 13 -21.56 -7.16 -2.34
C ILE A 13 -22.49 -8.37 -2.27
N LYS A 14 -23.69 -8.26 -2.84
CA LYS A 14 -24.71 -9.32 -2.81
C LYS A 14 -24.59 -10.31 -3.97
N ASP A 15 -24.14 -9.86 -5.14
CA ASP A 15 -23.90 -10.75 -6.28
C ASP A 15 -22.66 -11.63 -6.01
N PRO A 16 -22.82 -12.97 -5.98
CA PRO A 16 -21.70 -13.90 -5.80
C PRO A 16 -20.60 -13.78 -6.86
N ARG A 17 -20.93 -13.38 -8.09
CA ARG A 17 -19.97 -13.22 -9.19
C ARG A 17 -19.11 -11.98 -8.97
N GLU A 18 -19.71 -10.87 -8.58
CA GLU A 18 -18.98 -9.65 -8.23
C GLU A 18 -18.08 -9.85 -7.02
N LEU A 19 -18.57 -10.54 -5.98
CA LEU A 19 -17.77 -10.86 -4.79
C LEU A 19 -16.54 -11.70 -5.18
N ARG A 20 -16.73 -12.71 -6.04
CA ARG A 20 -15.62 -13.51 -6.55
C ARG A 20 -14.61 -12.65 -7.32
N ASN A 21 -15.08 -11.84 -8.26
CA ASN A 21 -14.21 -10.95 -9.06
C ASN A 21 -13.38 -10.01 -8.18
N ALA A 22 -13.95 -9.48 -7.09
CA ALA A 22 -13.22 -8.63 -6.15
C ALA A 22 -12.15 -9.43 -5.38
N MET A 23 -12.47 -10.64 -4.93
CA MET A 23 -11.54 -11.49 -4.20
C MET A 23 -10.41 -12.03 -5.08
N ASP A 24 -10.67 -12.32 -6.36
CA ASP A 24 -9.66 -12.80 -7.32
C ASP A 24 -8.56 -11.75 -7.57
N ARG A 25 -8.88 -10.46 -7.40
CA ARG A 25 -7.90 -9.35 -7.48
C ARG A 25 -7.09 -9.17 -6.19
N LEU A 26 -7.53 -9.74 -5.07
CA LEU A 26 -6.86 -9.63 -3.77
C LEU A 26 -5.88 -10.80 -3.57
N ILE A 27 -4.65 -10.61 -4.06
CA ILE A 27 -3.62 -11.64 -4.01
C ILE A 27 -2.72 -11.41 -2.78
N PRO A 28 -2.62 -12.36 -1.84
CA PRO A 28 -1.68 -12.26 -0.73
C PRO A 28 -0.24 -12.42 -1.24
N ASP A 29 0.64 -11.50 -0.85
CA ASP A 29 2.04 -11.54 -1.27
C ASP A 29 2.97 -11.14 -0.11
N PRO A 30 3.22 -12.05 0.85
CA PRO A 30 4.09 -11.76 2.00
C PRO A 30 5.55 -11.48 1.62
N ALA A 31 5.98 -11.92 0.44
CA ALA A 31 7.33 -11.73 -0.07
C ALA A 31 7.49 -10.43 -0.89
N GLY A 32 6.38 -9.77 -1.25
CA GLY A 32 6.37 -8.49 -1.96
C GLY A 32 6.79 -8.56 -3.43
N HIS A 33 6.65 -9.72 -4.08
CA HIS A 33 6.96 -9.90 -5.50
C HIS A 33 6.17 -8.97 -6.43
N GLY A 34 4.89 -8.73 -6.16
CA GLY A 34 4.00 -7.90 -6.98
C GLY A 34 4.35 -6.41 -6.98
N ALA A 35 5.12 -5.94 -5.98
CA ALA A 35 5.55 -4.55 -5.91
C ALA A 35 6.40 -4.13 -7.13
N ARG A 36 7.12 -5.08 -7.74
CA ARG A 36 7.97 -4.85 -8.93
C ARG A 36 7.18 -4.46 -10.18
N SER A 37 5.90 -4.83 -10.25
CA SER A 37 5.01 -4.55 -11.39
C SER A 37 3.95 -3.50 -11.08
N ALA A 38 3.87 -3.01 -9.84
CA ALA A 38 2.84 -2.08 -9.41
C ALA A 38 3.07 -0.68 -9.99
N ASP A 39 2.01 -0.06 -10.49
CA ASP A 39 2.02 1.37 -10.85
C ASP A 39 1.89 2.27 -9.61
N VAL A 40 1.24 1.78 -8.55
CA VAL A 40 1.06 2.48 -7.27
C VAL A 40 1.32 1.50 -6.13
N VAL A 41 2.15 1.91 -5.17
CA VAL A 41 2.39 1.17 -3.91
C VAL A 41 1.92 2.01 -2.74
N ILE A 42 1.04 1.45 -1.89
CA ILE A 42 0.51 2.13 -0.71
C ILE A 42 1.12 1.50 0.55
N GLU A 43 1.91 2.28 1.28
CA GLU A 43 2.51 1.93 2.56
C GLU A 43 1.50 2.15 3.70
N ALA A 44 1.23 1.10 4.48
CA ALA A 44 0.33 1.13 5.64
C ALA A 44 0.83 0.25 6.81
N ILE A 45 2.13 0.31 7.09
CA ILE A 45 2.72 -0.26 8.31
C ILE A 45 2.46 0.63 9.53
N PHE A 46 2.83 0.12 10.71
CA PHE A 46 2.66 0.85 11.98
C PHE A 46 3.37 2.20 11.98
N GLU A 47 2.86 3.13 12.80
CA GLU A 47 3.24 4.53 12.77
C GLU A 47 4.58 4.77 13.48
N ASN A 48 5.68 4.52 12.76
CA ASN A 48 7.05 4.73 13.21
C ASN A 48 7.90 5.27 12.06
N LEU A 49 8.57 6.40 12.28
CA LEU A 49 9.31 7.12 11.25
C LEU A 49 10.46 6.27 10.67
N ASP A 50 11.26 5.64 11.51
CA ASP A 50 12.43 4.86 11.08
C ASP A 50 12.01 3.59 10.33
N ALA A 51 10.98 2.90 10.83
CA ALA A 51 10.42 1.72 10.17
C ALA A 51 9.88 2.06 8.77
N LYS A 52 9.15 3.17 8.65
CA LYS A 52 8.64 3.62 7.35
C LYS A 52 9.78 4.02 6.44
N ARG A 53 10.72 4.86 6.89
CA ARG A 53 11.91 5.23 6.11
C ARG A 53 12.69 4.03 5.58
N ALA A 54 12.92 3.03 6.42
CA ALA A 54 13.60 1.80 6.02
C ALA A 54 12.83 1.05 4.93
N LEU A 55 11.52 0.89 5.08
CA LEU A 55 10.66 0.25 4.07
C LEU A 55 10.62 1.06 2.77
N LEU A 56 10.49 2.38 2.85
CA LEU A 56 10.46 3.27 1.69
C LEU A 56 11.75 3.18 0.88
N CYS A 57 12.90 3.19 1.56
CA CYS A 57 14.21 3.01 0.92
C CYS A 57 14.32 1.64 0.24
N GLN A 58 13.87 0.57 0.90
CA GLN A 58 13.86 -0.77 0.29
C GLN A 58 12.96 -0.81 -0.96
N LEU A 59 11.75 -0.26 -0.88
CA LEU A 59 10.81 -0.20 -1.99
C LEU A 59 11.36 0.61 -3.16
N ASP A 60 12.04 1.74 -2.88
CA ASP A 60 12.64 2.61 -3.90
C ASP A 60 13.58 1.85 -4.84
N THR A 61 14.24 0.78 -4.35
CA THR A 61 15.16 -0.06 -5.13
C THR A 61 14.51 -1.18 -5.95
N VAL A 62 13.26 -1.56 -5.64
CA VAL A 62 12.61 -2.73 -6.27
C VAL A 62 11.41 -2.39 -7.14
N ILE A 63 10.71 -1.29 -6.84
CA ILE A 63 9.54 -0.87 -7.61
C ILE A 63 9.98 -0.19 -8.91
N ARG A 64 9.05 -0.05 -9.85
CA ARG A 64 9.35 0.66 -11.09
C ARG A 64 9.77 2.12 -10.82
N PRO A 65 10.69 2.70 -11.61
CA PRO A 65 11.11 4.09 -11.43
C PRO A 65 9.97 5.11 -11.57
N ASP A 66 8.94 4.77 -12.34
CA ASP A 66 7.75 5.59 -12.59
C ASP A 66 6.56 5.27 -11.68
N ALA A 67 6.69 4.29 -10.78
CA ALA A 67 5.64 3.97 -9.82
C ALA A 67 5.49 5.07 -8.77
N ILE A 68 4.23 5.39 -8.44
CA ILE A 68 3.87 6.27 -7.34
C ILE A 68 4.04 5.50 -6.04
N LEU A 69 4.70 6.12 -5.06
CA LEU A 69 4.76 5.64 -3.71
C LEU A 69 3.83 6.49 -2.85
N ALA A 70 2.86 5.87 -2.19
CA ALA A 70 1.91 6.57 -1.35
C ALA A 70 1.99 6.06 0.09
N THR A 71 1.90 6.93 1.08
CA THR A 71 1.85 6.54 2.50
C THR A 71 0.49 6.86 3.11
N ASN A 72 -0.04 5.93 3.90
CA ASN A 72 -1.26 6.10 4.70
C ASN A 72 -0.99 6.69 6.10
N THR A 73 0.18 7.30 6.31
CA THR A 73 0.49 7.95 7.59
C THR A 73 -0.60 8.94 8.00
N SER A 74 -0.93 8.95 9.29
CA SER A 74 -1.93 9.84 9.89
C SER A 74 -1.30 10.99 10.68
N SER A 75 -0.04 10.84 11.12
CA SER A 75 0.61 11.80 12.02
C SER A 75 2.02 12.23 11.62
N LEU A 76 2.67 11.52 10.70
CA LEU A 76 4.01 11.91 10.26
C LEU A 76 3.91 12.94 9.13
N ARG A 77 4.90 13.83 9.10
CA ARG A 77 5.05 14.79 8.01
C ARG A 77 5.59 14.06 6.80
N ILE A 78 5.02 14.31 5.63
CA ILE A 78 5.48 13.70 4.38
C ILE A 78 6.93 14.14 4.06
N GLU A 79 7.28 15.36 4.45
CA GLU A 79 8.62 15.92 4.35
C GLU A 79 9.67 15.08 5.07
N ASP A 80 9.32 14.49 6.22
CA ASP A 80 10.22 13.62 6.97
C ASP A 80 10.45 12.28 6.26
N LEU A 81 9.58 11.88 5.33
CA LEU A 81 9.67 10.64 4.57
C LEU A 81 10.35 10.81 3.21
N HIS A 82 10.41 12.04 2.66
CA HIS A 82 11.02 12.33 1.36
C HIS A 82 12.52 12.00 1.29
N GLY A 83 13.26 12.27 2.37
CA GLY A 83 14.73 12.29 2.35
C GLY A 83 15.42 10.95 2.10
N VAL A 84 14.68 9.84 2.03
CA VAL A 84 15.23 8.49 1.82
C VAL A 84 15.02 7.96 0.39
N LEU A 85 14.32 8.71 -0.46
CA LEU A 85 13.99 8.30 -1.83
C LEU A 85 14.93 8.94 -2.85
N GLY A 86 15.32 8.20 -3.89
CA GLY A 86 16.10 8.73 -5.01
C GLY A 86 15.33 9.73 -5.87
N ASN A 87 14.01 9.58 -5.96
CA ASN A 87 13.10 10.55 -6.59
C ASN A 87 11.93 10.90 -5.64
N PRO A 88 12.07 11.94 -4.81
CA PRO A 88 11.06 12.32 -3.83
C PRO A 88 9.71 12.75 -4.44
N ALA A 89 9.70 13.23 -5.70
CA ALA A 89 8.48 13.73 -6.35
C ALA A 89 7.40 12.64 -6.55
N ARG A 90 7.76 11.37 -6.40
CA ARG A 90 6.83 10.24 -6.51
C ARG A 90 6.18 9.85 -5.19
N LEU A 91 6.59 10.45 -4.07
CA LEU A 91 5.99 10.21 -2.76
C LEU A 91 4.76 11.11 -2.58
N VAL A 92 3.63 10.49 -2.22
CA VAL A 92 2.39 11.21 -1.89
C VAL A 92 1.81 10.72 -0.57
N GLY A 93 1.08 11.57 0.12
CA GLY A 93 0.21 11.16 1.23
C GLY A 93 -1.15 10.72 0.69
N ILE A 94 -1.65 9.56 1.12
CA ILE A 94 -3.02 9.11 0.84
C ILE A 94 -3.65 8.56 2.12
N HIS A 95 -4.54 9.34 2.74
CA HIS A 95 -5.08 9.01 4.04
C HIS A 95 -6.46 8.35 3.94
N PHE A 96 -6.56 7.11 4.40
CA PHE A 96 -7.79 6.35 4.51
C PHE A 96 -8.28 6.32 5.97
N PHE A 97 -9.60 6.41 6.14
CA PHE A 97 -10.25 6.24 7.45
C PHE A 97 -10.63 4.77 7.65
N ASN A 98 -10.46 4.28 8.88
CA ASN A 98 -10.89 2.93 9.25
C ASN A 98 -12.43 2.88 9.28
N PRO A 99 -13.08 1.96 8.53
CA PRO A 99 -14.53 1.78 8.57
C PRO A 99 -15.05 1.09 9.83
#